data_AF-A0A4P9UV47-F1
#
_entry.id   AF-A0A4P9UV47-F1
#
_cell.length_a   1.000
_cell.length_b   1.000
_cell.length_c   1.000
_cell.angle_alpha   90.00
_cell.angle_beta   90.00
_cell.angle_gamma   90.00
#
_symmetry.space_group_name_H-M   'P 1'
#
loop_
_entity.id
_entity.type
_entity.pdbx_description
1 polymer ?
#
loop_
_entity_poly.entity_id
_entity_poly.type
_entity_poly.pdbx_seq_one_letter_code
_entity_poly.pdbx_strand_id
1 'polypeptide(L)'
;MKFLRKVLLSLAIASSMGAIATPVMAESDPGRISYAPVEAIKLTSEKIQAAIDAVAAGSSADEVAVLVKDALDMSKEINANDKVDVARARANGELKKARNAAKKGSLDGVDAALQSALKQYGELPGLI
;
A
#
# COMPACT_ATOMS: atom_id res chain seq x y z
N MET A 1 -25.62 23.16 -7.09
CA MET A 1 -24.57 22.18 -7.45
C MET A 1 -23.26 22.34 -6.68
N LYS A 2 -22.73 23.56 -6.43
CA LYS A 2 -21.40 23.72 -5.80
C LYS A 2 -21.38 23.43 -4.28
N PHE A 3 -22.46 23.78 -3.56
CA PHE A 3 -22.51 23.59 -2.11
C PHE A 3 -22.77 22.13 -1.71
N LEU A 4 -23.71 21.45 -2.39
CA LEU A 4 -24.01 20.04 -2.16
C LEU A 4 -22.82 19.11 -2.45
N ARG A 5 -22.03 19.42 -3.50
CA ARG A 5 -20.79 18.70 -3.81
C ARG A 5 -19.71 18.91 -2.74
N LYS A 6 -19.59 20.12 -2.18
CA LYS A 6 -18.64 20.40 -1.09
C LYS A 6 -19.03 19.70 0.21
N VAL A 7 -20.33 19.64 0.53
CA VAL A 7 -20.84 18.95 1.71
C VAL A 7 -20.70 17.43 1.60
N LEU A 8 -20.95 16.85 0.42
CA LEU A 8 -20.70 15.43 0.16
C LEU A 8 -19.20 15.09 0.20
N LEU A 9 -18.34 15.97 -0.33
CA LEU A 9 -16.89 15.78 -0.29
C LEU A 9 -16.35 15.83 1.15
N SER A 10 -16.83 16.77 1.97
CA SER A 10 -16.44 16.85 3.39
C SER A 10 -17.00 15.68 4.21
N LEU A 11 -18.17 15.14 3.85
CA LEU A 11 -18.73 13.98 4.53
C LEU A 11 -17.96 12.69 4.18
N ALA A 12 -17.47 12.55 2.95
CA ALA A 12 -16.61 11.44 2.52
C ALA A 12 -15.23 11.46 3.22
N ILE A 13 -14.65 12.65 3.43
CA ILE A 13 -13.39 12.82 4.18
C ILE A 13 -13.62 12.58 5.68
N ALA A 14 -14.76 12.99 6.24
CA ALA A 14 -15.06 12.72 7.65
C ALA A 14 -15.30 11.23 7.94
N SER A 15 -15.79 10.45 6.97
CA SER A 15 -15.97 9.00 7.11
C SER A 15 -14.67 8.18 7.05
N SER A 16 -13.55 8.76 6.59
CA SER A 16 -12.26 8.04 6.57
C SER A 16 -11.48 8.11 7.89
N MET A 17 -11.95 8.89 8.88
CA MET A 17 -11.35 8.96 10.23
C MET A 17 -12.12 8.11 11.26
N GLY A 18 -13.01 7.22 10.81
CA GLY A 18 -13.76 6.31 11.66
C GLY A 18 -12.87 5.24 12.30
N ALA A 19 -12.43 5.50 13.53
CA ALA A 19 -12.08 4.53 14.56
C ALA A 19 -11.35 3.26 14.09
N ILE A 20 -10.06 3.39 13.76
CA ILE A 20 -9.14 2.27 13.98
C ILE A 20 -8.90 2.22 15.47
N ALA A 21 -9.71 1.44 16.19
CA ALA A 21 -9.26 0.86 17.44
C ALA A 21 -8.01 0.06 17.06
N THR A 22 -6.84 0.61 17.38
CA THR A 22 -5.58 -0.12 17.20
C THR A 22 -5.73 -1.42 17.98
N PRO A 23 -5.71 -2.61 17.35
CA PRO A 23 -5.53 -3.82 18.13
C PRO A 23 -4.26 -3.58 18.95
N VAL A 24 -4.30 -3.88 20.24
CA VAL A 24 -3.10 -3.88 21.10
C VAL A 24 -2.07 -4.74 20.37
N MET A 25 -1.13 -4.08 19.70
CA MET A 25 -0.09 -4.75 18.95
C MET A 25 0.77 -5.46 19.98
N ALA A 26 0.93 -6.77 19.79
CA ALA A 26 1.85 -7.54 20.59
C ALA A 26 3.26 -7.01 20.31
N GLU A 27 3.81 -6.23 21.24
CA GLU A 27 5.23 -5.93 21.25
C GLU A 27 5.97 -7.26 21.43
N SER A 28 6.58 -7.77 20.37
CA SER A 28 7.41 -8.98 20.46
C SER A 28 8.74 -8.70 21.17
N ASP A 29 9.14 -7.43 21.24
CA ASP A 29 10.37 -6.87 21.79
C ASP A 29 10.10 -5.37 22.08
N PRO A 30 10.58 -4.75 23.19
CA PRO A 30 10.23 -3.37 23.52
C PRO A 30 10.51 -2.40 22.36
N GLY A 31 9.46 -1.71 21.91
CA GLY A 31 9.54 -0.75 20.80
C GLY A 31 9.48 -1.36 19.38
N ARG A 32 9.29 -2.68 19.23
CA ARG A 32 9.06 -3.31 17.93
C ARG A 32 7.64 -3.87 17.83
N ILE A 33 6.90 -3.31 16.89
CA ILE A 33 5.60 -3.83 16.49
C ILE A 33 5.83 -5.09 15.64
N SER A 34 5.26 -6.22 16.05
CA SER A 34 5.20 -7.43 15.24
C SER A 34 3.81 -7.57 14.63
N TYR A 35 3.76 -7.86 13.33
CA TYR A 35 2.51 -8.06 12.61
C TYR A 35 2.34 -9.55 12.29
N ALA A 36 1.12 -10.06 12.43
CA ALA A 36 0.79 -11.35 11.85
C ALA A 36 0.99 -11.28 10.32
N PRO A 37 1.41 -12.37 9.65
CA PRO A 37 1.72 -12.33 8.22
C PRO A 37 0.57 -11.81 7.34
N VAL A 38 -0.65 -12.25 7.63
CA VAL A 38 -1.88 -11.80 6.93
C VAL A 38 -2.12 -10.31 7.16
N GLU A 39 -1.84 -9.80 8.36
CA GLU A 39 -2.00 -8.38 8.69
C GLU A 39 -0.94 -7.53 7.98
N ALA A 40 0.33 -7.95 7.98
CA ALA A 40 1.39 -7.27 7.24
C ALA A 40 1.11 -7.23 5.72
N ILE A 41 0.55 -8.31 5.15
CA ILE A 41 0.10 -8.35 3.74
C ILE A 41 -1.03 -7.34 3.51
N LYS A 42 -2.02 -7.28 4.41
CA LYS A 42 -3.12 -6.33 4.34
C LYS A 42 -2.61 -4.88 4.38
N LEU A 43 -1.77 -4.54 5.36
CA LEU A 43 -1.19 -3.20 5.49
C LEU A 43 -0.34 -2.83 4.27
N THR A 44 0.43 -3.77 3.73
CA THR A 44 1.18 -3.55 2.49
C THR A 44 0.23 -3.25 1.32
N SER A 45 -0.87 -4.01 1.20
CA SER A 45 -1.89 -3.79 0.16
C SER A 45 -2.56 -2.42 0.29
N GLU A 46 -2.84 -1.97 1.51
CA GLU A 46 -3.37 -0.62 1.78
C GLU A 46 -2.40 0.49 1.33
N LYS A 47 -1.09 0.31 1.56
CA LYS A 47 -0.07 1.25 1.06
C LYS A 47 0.02 1.26 -0.47
N ILE A 48 -0.15 0.09 -1.12
CA ILE A 48 -0.22 0.03 -2.59
C ILE A 48 -1.47 0.77 -3.09
N GLN A 49 -2.62 0.57 -2.44
CA GLN A 49 -3.86 1.27 -2.78
C GLN A 49 -3.71 2.79 -2.62
N ALA A 50 -3.05 3.25 -1.56
CA ALA A 50 -2.78 4.68 -1.37
C ALA A 50 -1.93 5.27 -2.52
N ALA A 51 -0.96 4.51 -3.06
CA ALA A 51 -0.19 4.93 -4.22
C ALA A 51 -1.04 4.97 -5.50
N ILE A 52 -1.95 4.01 -5.71
CA ILE A 52 -2.91 4.00 -6.83
C ILE A 52 -3.82 5.24 -6.74
N ASP A 53 -4.37 5.50 -5.56
CA ASP A 53 -5.27 6.63 -5.33
C ASP A 53 -4.55 7.97 -5.57
N ALA A 54 -3.27 8.09 -5.19
CA ALA A 54 -2.46 9.26 -5.48
C ALA A 54 -2.24 9.49 -6.98
N VAL A 55 -1.96 8.42 -7.75
CA VAL A 55 -1.88 8.51 -9.21
C VAL A 55 -3.21 8.99 -9.79
N ALA A 56 -4.33 8.41 -9.35
CA ALA A 56 -5.68 8.79 -9.79
C ALA A 56 -6.05 10.24 -9.41
N ALA A 57 -5.55 10.73 -8.28
CA ALA A 57 -5.74 12.10 -7.81
C ALA A 57 -4.84 13.13 -8.53
N GLY A 58 -3.93 12.68 -9.41
CA GLY A 58 -3.00 13.55 -10.13
C GLY A 58 -1.84 14.06 -9.27
N SER A 59 -1.44 13.31 -8.24
CA SER A 59 -0.23 13.62 -7.46
C SER A 59 1.02 13.65 -8.32
N SER A 60 2.06 14.32 -7.81
CA SER A 60 3.35 14.39 -8.49
C SER A 60 4.04 13.02 -8.52
N ALA A 61 4.93 12.82 -9.50
CA ALA A 61 5.70 11.59 -9.61
C ALA A 61 6.59 11.35 -8.38
N ASP A 62 7.08 12.41 -7.73
CA ASP A 62 7.85 12.32 -6.48
C ASP A 62 7.00 11.85 -5.30
N GLU A 63 5.79 12.39 -5.14
CA GLU A 63 4.84 11.94 -4.11
C GLU A 63 4.47 10.47 -4.28
N VAL A 64 4.17 10.07 -5.53
CA VAL A 64 3.89 8.66 -5.84
C VAL A 64 5.10 7.79 -5.53
N ALA A 65 6.32 8.22 -5.88
CA ALA A 65 7.54 7.48 -5.57
C ALA A 65 7.78 7.28 -4.06
N VAL A 66 7.34 8.23 -3.22
CA VAL A 66 7.35 8.11 -1.75
C VAL A 66 6.33 7.08 -1.28
N LEU A 67 5.08 7.14 -1.75
CA LEU A 67 4.04 6.18 -1.35
C LEU A 67 4.39 4.74 -1.76
N VAL A 68 4.98 4.55 -2.94
CA VAL A 68 5.45 3.22 -3.36
C VAL A 68 6.64 2.75 -2.51
N LYS A 69 7.48 3.67 -2.02
CA LYS A 69 8.53 3.32 -1.05
C LYS A 69 7.92 2.83 0.27
N ASP A 70 6.86 3.47 0.76
CA ASP A 70 6.21 3.06 2.00
C ASP A 70 5.61 1.65 1.88
N ALA A 71 5.02 1.31 0.73
CA ALA A 71 4.56 -0.06 0.46
C ALA A 71 5.71 -1.07 0.46
N LEU A 72 6.83 -0.73 -0.19
CA LEU A 72 8.03 -1.58 -0.20
C LEU A 72 8.62 -1.77 1.20
N ASP A 73 8.62 -0.74 2.03
CA ASP A 73 9.09 -0.83 3.42
C ASP A 73 8.14 -1.67 4.26
N MET A 74 6.82 -1.48 4.13
CA MET A 74 5.84 -2.29 4.85
C MET A 74 5.91 -3.77 4.48
N SER A 75 6.23 -4.09 3.21
CA SER A 75 6.38 -5.48 2.79
C SER A 75 7.44 -6.25 3.59
N LYS A 76 8.41 -5.57 4.20
CA LYS A 76 9.48 -6.19 4.99
C LYS A 76 8.97 -6.77 6.32
N GLU A 77 7.84 -6.28 6.82
CA GLU A 77 7.20 -6.78 8.04
C GLU A 77 6.45 -8.10 7.81
N ILE A 78 6.31 -8.55 6.56
CA ILE A 78 5.75 -9.86 6.23
C ILE A 78 6.79 -10.93 6.59
N ASN A 79 6.57 -11.59 7.72
CA ASN A 79 7.40 -12.69 8.21
C ASN A 79 6.64 -14.03 8.11
N ALA A 80 6.77 -14.72 6.98
CA ALA A 80 5.99 -15.92 6.64
C ALA A 80 6.90 -17.09 6.19
N ASN A 81 6.36 -18.01 5.39
CA ASN A 81 7.12 -19.11 4.80
C ASN A 81 7.80 -18.74 3.47
N ASP A 82 8.72 -19.58 2.99
CA ASP A 82 9.50 -19.34 1.75
C ASP A 82 8.64 -19.13 0.50
N LYS A 83 7.46 -19.76 0.41
CA LYS A 83 6.55 -19.60 -0.74
C LYS A 83 6.00 -18.18 -0.79
N VAL A 84 5.58 -17.66 0.37
CA VAL A 84 5.13 -16.28 0.52
C VAL A 84 6.27 -15.32 0.20
N ASP A 85 7.48 -15.62 0.67
CA ASP A 85 8.65 -14.76 0.42
C ASP A 85 9.03 -14.66 -1.06
N VAL A 86 9.03 -15.77 -1.77
CA VAL A 86 9.28 -15.80 -3.23
C VAL A 86 8.19 -15.02 -3.98
N ALA A 87 6.92 -15.21 -3.61
CA ALA A 87 5.80 -14.52 -4.24
C ALA A 87 5.80 -13.01 -3.94
N ARG A 88 6.09 -12.61 -2.70
CA ARG A 88 6.30 -11.22 -2.28
C ARG A 88 7.43 -10.57 -3.06
N ALA A 89 8.55 -11.27 -3.26
CA ALA A 89 9.68 -10.75 -4.02
C ALA A 89 9.30 -10.44 -5.49
N ARG A 90 8.45 -11.27 -6.11
CA ARG A 90 7.90 -11.04 -7.46
C ARG A 90 6.98 -9.83 -7.48
N ALA A 91 6.05 -9.73 -6.54
CA ALA A 91 5.16 -8.57 -6.40
C ALA A 91 5.96 -7.26 -6.17
N ASN A 92 7.00 -7.32 -5.34
CA ASN A 92 7.91 -6.20 -5.11
C ASN A 92 8.70 -5.81 -6.37
N GLY A 93 8.84 -6.71 -7.35
CA GLY A 93 9.38 -6.39 -8.68
C GLY A 93 8.53 -5.33 -9.39
N GLU A 94 7.20 -5.46 -9.33
CA GLU A 94 6.27 -4.48 -9.92
C GLU A 94 6.30 -3.14 -9.16
N LEU A 95 6.32 -3.17 -7.83
CA LEU A 95 6.48 -1.94 -7.02
C LEU A 95 7.80 -1.21 -7.33
N LYS A 96 8.90 -1.95 -7.55
CA LYS A 96 10.17 -1.35 -7.95
C LYS A 96 10.09 -0.72 -9.34
N LYS A 97 9.39 -1.34 -10.30
CA LYS A 97 9.15 -0.73 -11.63
C LYS A 97 8.38 0.58 -11.49
N ALA A 98 7.25 0.57 -10.78
CA ALA A 98 6.43 1.74 -10.51
C ALA A 98 7.25 2.87 -9.88
N ARG A 99 7.99 2.58 -8.80
CA ARG A 99 8.84 3.55 -8.12
C ARG A 99 9.94 4.11 -9.01
N ASN A 100 10.56 3.28 -9.83
CA ASN A 100 11.64 3.70 -10.72
C ASN A 100 11.14 4.58 -11.88
N ALA A 101 9.94 4.33 -12.40
CA ALA A 101 9.30 5.22 -13.38
C ALA A 101 8.97 6.57 -12.73
N ALA A 102 8.31 6.55 -11.57
CA ALA A 102 7.94 7.74 -10.81
C ALA A 102 9.17 8.60 -10.43
N LYS A 103 10.27 7.99 -9.98
CA LYS A 103 11.54 8.69 -9.70
C LYS A 103 12.20 9.34 -10.92
N LYS A 104 11.84 8.93 -12.14
CA LYS A 104 12.31 9.56 -13.38
C LYS A 104 11.38 10.70 -13.83
N GLY A 105 10.39 11.06 -13.01
CA GLY A 105 9.41 12.09 -13.32
C GLY A 105 8.29 11.61 -14.25
N SER A 106 8.16 10.31 -14.51
CA SER A 106 7.12 9.75 -15.38
C SER A 106 6.13 8.91 -14.57
N LEU A 107 4.84 9.11 -14.83
CA LEU A 107 3.77 8.25 -14.33
C LEU A 107 3.31 7.21 -15.34
N ASP A 108 4.01 7.11 -16.49
CA ASP A 108 3.65 6.17 -17.54
C ASP A 108 3.82 4.72 -17.05
N GLY A 109 2.73 3.96 -17.11
CA GLY A 109 2.71 2.55 -16.67
C GLY A 109 2.81 2.35 -15.15
N VAL A 110 2.85 3.42 -14.35
CA VAL A 110 2.88 3.33 -12.87
C VAL A 110 1.61 2.66 -12.35
N ASP A 111 0.43 3.12 -12.80
CA ASP A 111 -0.85 2.56 -12.40
C ASP A 111 -0.96 1.06 -12.72
N ALA A 112 -0.59 0.67 -13.94
CA ALA A 112 -0.59 -0.74 -14.35
C ALA A 112 0.33 -1.62 -13.49
N ALA A 113 1.54 -1.12 -13.17
CA ALA A 113 2.46 -1.83 -12.28
C ALA A 113 1.93 -1.93 -10.85
N LEU A 114 1.30 -0.87 -10.33
CA LEU A 114 0.70 -0.88 -8.99
C LEU A 114 -0.50 -1.82 -8.89
N GLN A 115 -1.39 -1.84 -9.89
CA GLN A 115 -2.52 -2.77 -9.95
C GLN A 115 -2.03 -4.22 -10.05
N SER A 116 -0.98 -4.48 -10.84
CA SER A 116 -0.35 -5.79 -10.92
C SER A 116 0.24 -6.22 -9.56
N ALA A 117 0.93 -5.32 -8.87
CA ALA A 117 1.43 -5.57 -7.53
C ALA A 117 0.29 -5.87 -6.54
N LEU A 118 -0.75 -5.04 -6.52
CA LEU A 118 -1.90 -5.20 -5.63
C LEU A 118 -2.59 -6.56 -5.82
N LYS A 119 -2.79 -6.96 -7.07
CA LYS A 119 -3.32 -8.30 -7.41
C LYS A 119 -2.45 -9.40 -6.83
N GLN A 120 -1.13 -9.35 -7.07
CA GLN A 120 -0.19 -10.35 -6.58
C GLN A 120 -0.15 -10.41 -5.05
N TYR A 121 -0.27 -9.27 -4.37
CA TYR A 121 -0.39 -9.21 -2.91
C TYR A 121 -1.68 -9.86 -2.39
N GLY A 122 -2.79 -9.70 -3.12
CA GLY A 122 -4.06 -10.36 -2.80
C GLY A 122 -4.04 -11.89 -2.91
N GLU A 123 -3.07 -12.45 -3.64
CA GLU A 123 -2.88 -13.89 -3.77
C GLU A 123 -2.02 -14.49 -2.64
N LEU A 124 -1.22 -13.68 -1.95
CA LEU A 124 -0.29 -14.15 -0.91
C LEU A 124 -0.95 -14.86 0.29
N PRO A 125 -2.13 -14.46 0.79
CA PRO A 125 -2.76 -15.16 1.92
C PRO A 125 -3.06 -16.64 1.64
N GLY A 126 -3.26 -17.01 0.37
CA GLY A 126 -3.46 -18.42 -0.02
C GLY A 126 -2.18 -19.28 0.01
N LEU A 127 -1.02 -18.68 0.30
CA LEU A 127 0.27 -19.34 0.36
C LEU A 127 0.82 -19.52 1.78
N ILE A 128 0.13 -18.97 2.79
CA ILE A 128 0.54 -19.03 4.20
C ILE A 128 0.37 -20.45 4.76
#